data_AF-A0A851LY94-F1
#
_entry.id   AF-A0A851LY94-F1
#
_cell.length_a   1.000
_cell.length_b   1.000
_cell.length_c   1.000
_cell.angle_alpha   90.00
_cell.angle_beta   90.00
_cell.angle_gamma   90.00
#
_symmetry.space_group_name_H-M   'P 1'
#
loop_
_entity.id
_entity.type
_entity.pdbx_description
1 polymer ?
#
loop_
_entity_poly.entity_id
_entity_poly.type
_entity_poly.pdbx_seq_one_letter_code
_entity_poly.pdbx_strand_id
1 'polypeptide(L)'
;SPVDVTLDPATAGPEVILSEDLKEATWGRPKHRRPEGPGRFDTDPCMLGSEGFTSGRHYWEVEVKGRFWAVGVARESVQRKGRVLFKPNPEIWGLQKYDELCVALTAPSNTSVPLLNGEIGVYLDYEVGEVSFYAVGSRQRIFTFPVASFSGERVFPYFCVLLSTIKLS
;
A
#
# COMPACT_ATOMS: atom_id res chain seq x y z
N SER A 1 3.92 -16.54 10.05
CA SER A 1 4.52 -15.40 10.76
C SER A 1 4.55 -14.22 9.83
N PRO A 2 4.52 -12.97 10.35
CA PRO A 2 4.65 -11.79 9.51
C PRO A 2 5.98 -11.83 8.74
N VAL A 3 5.97 -11.33 7.50
CA VAL A 3 7.16 -11.10 6.70
C VAL A 3 7.73 -9.73 7.03
N ASP A 4 9.06 -9.62 7.02
CA ASP A 4 9.78 -8.40 7.35
C ASP A 4 9.79 -7.45 6.14
N VAL A 5 8.76 -6.61 6.02
CA VAL A 5 8.65 -5.65 4.90
C VAL A 5 9.49 -4.41 5.19
N THR A 6 10.24 -3.95 4.18
CA THR A 6 10.90 -2.64 4.16
C THR A 6 10.43 -1.83 2.95
N LEU A 7 10.52 -0.50 3.05
CA LEU A 7 10.10 0.43 2.01
C LEU A 7 11.23 0.67 0.99
N ASP A 8 10.93 0.64 -0.30
CA ASP A 8 11.93 0.85 -1.35
C ASP A 8 12.18 2.34 -1.62
N PRO A 9 13.38 2.88 -1.32
CA PRO A 9 13.67 4.28 -1.58
C PRO A 9 13.63 4.69 -3.06
N ALA A 10 13.89 3.74 -3.98
CA ALA A 10 13.93 3.97 -5.42
C ALA A 10 12.55 4.12 -6.05
N THR A 11 11.51 3.60 -5.38
CA THR A 11 10.11 3.74 -5.85
C THR A 11 9.44 5.00 -5.32
N ALA A 12 9.95 5.54 -4.20
CA ALA A 12 9.27 6.59 -3.45
C ALA A 12 8.97 7.86 -4.25
N GLY A 13 7.71 8.27 -4.18
CA GLY A 13 7.16 9.47 -4.79
C GLY A 13 7.73 10.78 -4.27
N PRO A 14 7.26 11.92 -4.81
CA PRO A 14 7.50 13.22 -4.21
C PRO A 14 6.88 13.26 -2.80
N GLU A 15 7.41 14.15 -1.96
CA GLU A 15 6.87 14.40 -0.61
C GLU A 15 6.82 13.18 0.33
N VAL A 16 7.73 12.20 0.13
CA VAL A 16 7.88 11.03 1.01
C VAL A 16 9.21 11.09 1.75
N ILE A 17 9.15 11.22 3.08
CA ILE A 17 10.30 11.08 3.98
C ILE A 17 10.32 9.64 4.48
N LEU A 18 11.48 8.98 4.36
CA LEU A 18 11.70 7.63 4.88
C LEU A 18 12.55 7.70 6.15
N SER A 19 12.26 6.81 7.11
CA SER A 19 13.17 6.51 8.22
C SER A 19 14.43 5.78 7.72
N GLU A 20 15.48 5.80 8.53
CA GLU A 20 16.77 5.15 8.19
C GLU A 20 16.65 3.63 8.07
N ASP A 21 15.80 3.01 8.88
CA ASP A 21 15.52 1.57 8.87
C ASP A 21 14.52 1.16 7.77
N LEU A 22 14.02 2.12 6.98
CA LEU A 22 13.04 1.91 5.91
C LEU A 22 11.72 1.27 6.39
N LYS A 23 11.38 1.44 7.68
CA LYS A 23 10.13 0.96 8.28
C LYS A 23 9.05 2.02 8.37
N GLU A 24 9.39 3.30 8.23
CA GLU A 24 8.43 4.41 8.33
C GLU A 24 8.47 5.28 7.08
N ALA A 25 7.28 5.68 6.62
CA ALA A 25 7.09 6.71 5.62
C ALA A 25 6.18 7.80 6.18
N THR A 26 6.62 9.06 6.04
CA THR A 26 5.86 10.23 6.48
C THR A 26 5.75 11.23 5.34
N TRP A 27 4.55 11.80 5.18
CA TRP A 27 4.33 12.91 4.25
C TRP A 27 5.18 14.12 4.65
N GLY A 28 5.96 14.65 3.71
CA GLY A 28 6.71 15.87 3.94
C GLY A 28 7.83 16.07 2.93
N ARG A 29 8.52 17.22 3.01
CA ARG A 29 9.58 17.55 2.06
C ARG A 29 10.88 16.83 2.41
N PRO A 30 11.41 15.94 1.55
CA PRO A 30 12.69 15.29 1.80
C PRO A 30 13.83 16.31 1.78
N LYS A 31 14.85 16.12 2.63
CA LYS A 31 16.04 16.99 2.66
C LYS A 31 16.87 16.92 1.38
N HIS A 32 16.86 15.77 0.71
CA HIS A 32 17.60 15.52 -0.52
C HIS A 32 16.67 15.01 -1.60
N ARG A 33 16.87 15.53 -2.82
CA ARG A 33 16.18 15.01 -4.00
C ARG A 33 16.72 13.61 -4.30
N ARG A 34 15.83 12.64 -4.41
CA ARG A 34 16.21 11.27 -4.81
C ARG A 34 16.48 11.23 -6.32
N PRO A 35 17.40 10.36 -6.78
CA PRO A 35 17.62 10.15 -8.20
C PRO A 35 16.30 9.78 -8.90
N GLU A 36 16.03 10.38 -10.05
CA GLU A 36 14.88 10.00 -10.86
C GLU A 36 15.12 8.63 -11.51
N GLY A 37 14.05 7.87 -11.73
CA GLY A 37 14.12 6.55 -12.36
C GLY A 37 12.76 6.07 -12.90
N PRO A 38 12.77 5.07 -13.79
CA PRO A 38 11.54 4.51 -14.35
C PRO A 38 10.66 3.88 -13.27
N GLY A 39 11.27 3.29 -12.24
CA GLY A 39 10.56 2.67 -11.12
C GLY A 39 9.95 3.63 -10.09
N ARG A 40 10.18 4.94 -10.21
CA ARG A 40 9.75 5.93 -9.22
C ARG A 40 8.34 6.44 -9.49
N PHE A 41 7.52 6.61 -8.45
CA PHE A 41 6.31 7.43 -8.55
C PHE A 41 6.69 8.90 -8.78
N ASP A 42 6.08 9.59 -9.76
CA ASP A 42 6.49 10.96 -10.11
C ASP A 42 5.58 12.06 -9.51
N THR A 43 4.33 11.73 -9.19
CA THR A 43 3.30 12.71 -8.85
C THR A 43 2.74 12.53 -7.44
N ASP A 44 2.37 11.30 -7.08
CA ASP A 44 1.72 11.01 -5.80
C ASP A 44 2.76 10.52 -4.75
N PRO A 45 2.55 10.79 -3.44
CA PRO A 45 3.45 10.34 -2.36
C PRO A 45 3.28 8.84 -2.06
N CYS A 46 3.40 8.03 -3.10
CA CYS A 46 3.28 6.57 -3.10
C CYS A 46 4.65 5.89 -3.13
N MET A 47 4.69 4.62 -2.74
CA MET A 47 5.88 3.78 -2.81
C MET A 47 5.52 2.30 -2.74
N LEU A 48 6.49 1.45 -3.08
CA LEU A 48 6.42 0.00 -2.93
C LEU A 48 7.32 -0.49 -1.80
N GLY A 49 7.06 -1.71 -1.34
CA GLY A 49 8.02 -2.48 -0.56
C GLY A 49 9.23 -2.91 -1.40
N SER A 50 10.36 -3.15 -0.75
CA SER A 50 11.63 -3.58 -1.39
C SER A 50 11.55 -4.99 -1.97
N GLU A 51 10.78 -5.88 -1.32
CA GLU A 51 10.59 -7.25 -1.77
C GLU A 51 9.19 -7.43 -2.36
N GLY A 52 9.14 -8.12 -3.51
CA GLY A 52 7.89 -8.50 -4.16
C GLY A 52 7.75 -10.01 -4.28
N PHE A 53 6.52 -10.48 -4.33
CA PHE A 53 6.14 -11.88 -4.23
C PHE A 53 5.63 -12.40 -5.58
N THR A 54 5.96 -13.66 -5.89
CA THR A 54 5.49 -14.38 -7.10
C THR A 54 4.86 -15.74 -6.76
N SER A 55 4.74 -16.04 -5.46
CA SER A 55 4.20 -17.28 -4.91
C SER A 55 4.08 -17.12 -3.40
N GLY A 56 3.29 -17.98 -2.77
CA GLY A 56 3.19 -18.17 -1.33
C GLY A 56 2.17 -17.27 -0.65
N ARG A 57 2.10 -17.48 0.67
CA ARG A 57 1.24 -16.75 1.60
C ARG A 57 2.08 -15.79 2.43
N HIS A 58 1.72 -14.52 2.40
CA HIS A 58 2.46 -13.44 3.04
C HIS A 58 1.54 -12.60 3.91
N TYR A 59 2.07 -12.08 5.00
CA TYR A 59 1.33 -11.24 5.93
C TYR A 59 2.25 -10.17 6.50
N TRP A 60 1.80 -8.92 6.57
CA TRP A 60 2.51 -7.85 7.26
C TRP A 60 1.53 -6.91 7.94
N GLU A 61 2.03 -6.17 8.93
CA GLU A 61 1.25 -5.22 9.71
C GLU A 61 1.78 -3.81 9.48
N VAL A 62 0.84 -2.88 9.34
CA VAL A 62 1.13 -1.46 9.14
C VAL A 62 0.28 -0.62 10.07
N GLU A 63 0.93 0.19 10.90
CA GLU A 63 0.28 1.25 11.65
C GLU A 63 0.07 2.45 10.73
N VAL A 64 -1.16 2.96 10.66
CA VAL A 64 -1.53 4.11 9.82
C VAL A 64 -2.06 5.26 10.67
N LYS A 65 -1.57 6.48 10.41
CA LYS A 65 -1.97 7.72 11.10
C LYS A 65 -2.18 8.87 10.12
N GLY A 66 -3.16 9.73 10.38
CA GLY A 66 -3.40 10.95 9.61
C GLY A 66 -4.63 10.92 8.71
N ARG A 67 -4.66 11.82 7.73
CA ARG A 67 -5.88 12.16 6.97
C ARG A 67 -6.06 11.34 5.70
N PHE A 68 -4.99 11.15 4.92
CA PHE A 68 -5.05 10.44 3.64
C PHE A 68 -3.94 9.40 3.51
N TRP A 69 -4.30 8.11 3.51
CA TRP A 69 -3.33 7.04 3.30
C TRP A 69 -3.92 5.96 2.42
N ALA A 70 -3.05 5.17 1.80
CA ALA A 70 -3.43 3.92 1.16
C ALA A 70 -2.44 2.82 1.54
N VAL A 71 -2.94 1.60 1.76
CA VAL A 71 -2.14 0.41 2.04
C VAL A 71 -2.69 -0.78 1.27
N GLY A 72 -1.84 -1.66 0.76
CA GLY A 72 -2.29 -2.86 0.07
C GLY A 72 -1.21 -3.55 -0.74
N VAL A 73 -1.62 -4.13 -1.87
CA VAL A 73 -0.79 -4.85 -2.83
C VAL A 73 -0.92 -4.21 -4.20
N ALA A 74 0.18 -4.02 -4.91
CA ALA A 74 0.19 -3.57 -6.29
C ALA A 74 0.98 -4.53 -7.17
N ARG A 75 0.58 -4.65 -8.45
CA ARG A 75 1.41 -5.36 -9.44
C ARG A 75 2.70 -4.60 -9.72
N GLU A 76 3.74 -5.32 -10.16
CA GLU A 76 4.99 -4.72 -10.62
C GLU A 76 4.77 -3.68 -11.74
N SER A 77 3.82 -3.97 -12.64
CA SER A 77 3.42 -3.13 -13.77
C SER A 77 2.69 -1.84 -13.39
N VAL A 78 2.30 -1.67 -12.12
CA VAL A 78 1.43 -0.58 -11.68
C VAL A 78 1.89 0.76 -12.25
N GLN A 79 0.95 1.52 -12.82
CA GLN A 79 1.24 2.85 -13.34
C GLN A 79 1.95 3.71 -12.27
N ARG A 80 3.14 4.24 -12.58
CA ARG A 80 3.93 5.07 -11.65
C ARG A 80 3.98 6.55 -12.03
N LYS A 81 3.41 6.90 -13.18
CA LYS A 81 3.48 8.26 -13.74
C LYS A 81 2.10 8.90 -13.80
N GLY A 82 2.02 10.16 -13.37
CA GLY A 82 0.76 10.89 -13.20
C GLY A 82 0.03 10.52 -11.91
N ARG A 83 -1.21 11.01 -11.78
CA ARG A 83 -2.05 10.77 -10.60
C ARG A 83 -2.70 9.39 -10.65
N VAL A 84 -2.37 8.58 -9.66
CA VAL A 84 -2.92 7.24 -9.40
C VAL A 84 -3.86 7.21 -8.21
N LEU A 85 -3.78 8.21 -7.31
CA LEU A 85 -4.69 8.31 -6.18
C LEU A 85 -6.13 8.60 -6.58
N PHE A 86 -7.06 8.11 -5.75
CA PHE A 86 -8.50 8.41 -5.80
C PHE A 86 -9.27 7.83 -6.99
N LYS A 87 -8.68 6.87 -7.71
CA LYS A 87 -9.34 6.17 -8.81
C LYS A 87 -9.34 4.66 -8.54
N PRO A 88 -10.41 3.94 -8.91
CA PRO A 88 -10.35 2.50 -9.05
C PRO A 88 -9.15 2.13 -9.92
N ASN A 89 -8.28 1.27 -9.42
CA ASN A 89 -7.11 0.81 -10.15
C ASN A 89 -7.07 -0.73 -10.11
N PRO A 90 -7.26 -1.41 -11.26
CA PRO A 90 -7.28 -2.88 -11.30
C PRO A 90 -5.91 -3.52 -10.99
N GLU A 91 -4.84 -2.73 -10.96
CA GLU A 91 -3.49 -3.17 -10.60
C GLU A 91 -3.19 -3.03 -9.10
N ILE A 92 -4.12 -2.50 -8.31
CA ILE A 92 -3.96 -2.26 -6.87
C ILE A 92 -5.12 -2.88 -6.09
N TRP A 93 -4.80 -3.79 -5.17
CA TRP A 93 -5.71 -4.31 -4.15
C TRP A 93 -5.37 -3.63 -2.83
N GLY A 94 -6.05 -2.52 -2.54
CA GLY A 94 -5.72 -1.68 -1.39
C GLY A 94 -6.93 -1.05 -0.71
N LEU A 95 -6.73 -0.68 0.55
CA LEU A 95 -7.61 0.20 1.30
C LEU A 95 -7.09 1.63 1.23
N GLN A 96 -8.00 2.59 1.13
CA GLN A 96 -7.69 4.01 1.11
C GLN A 96 -8.57 4.74 2.13
N LYS A 97 -7.96 5.63 2.93
CA LYS A 97 -8.67 6.58 3.79
C LYS A 97 -8.65 7.97 3.16
N TYR A 98 -9.80 8.63 3.21
CA TYR A 98 -9.98 10.03 2.86
C TYR A 98 -10.76 10.74 3.96
N ASP A 99 -10.06 11.44 4.84
CA ASP A 99 -10.64 12.04 6.05
C ASP A 99 -11.47 11.01 6.82
N GLU A 100 -12.78 11.18 6.88
CA GLU A 100 -13.71 10.33 7.64
C GLU A 100 -14.28 9.16 6.82
N LEU A 101 -13.78 8.95 5.60
CA LEU A 101 -14.19 7.85 4.72
C LEU A 101 -13.06 6.85 4.55
N CYS A 102 -13.37 5.55 4.58
CA CYS A 102 -12.45 4.50 4.15
C CYS A 102 -13.12 3.64 3.07
N VAL A 103 -12.34 3.27 2.05
CA VAL A 103 -12.82 2.47 0.93
C VAL A 103 -11.80 1.40 0.55
N ALA A 104 -12.30 0.28 0.02
CA ALA A 104 -11.51 -0.65 -0.79
C ALA A 104 -11.54 -0.21 -2.26
N LEU A 105 -10.39 -0.26 -2.93
CA LEU A 105 -10.19 0.17 -4.33
C LEU A 105 -10.75 -0.83 -5.36
N THR A 106 -12.00 -1.24 -5.22
CA THR A 106 -12.69 -2.14 -6.15
C THR A 106 -13.07 -1.44 -7.46
N ALA A 107 -13.24 -2.21 -8.52
CA ALA A 107 -13.79 -1.77 -9.80
C ALA A 107 -15.20 -2.37 -10.02
N PRO A 108 -16.13 -1.67 -10.70
CA PRO A 108 -15.98 -0.37 -11.37
C PRO A 108 -16.03 0.85 -10.43
N SER A 109 -16.41 0.65 -9.17
CA SER A 109 -16.45 1.69 -8.14
C SER A 109 -15.88 1.16 -6.83
N ASN A 110 -15.32 2.06 -6.04
CA ASN A 110 -14.81 1.76 -4.71
C ASN A 110 -15.92 1.22 -3.79
N THR A 111 -15.57 0.30 -2.89
CA THR A 111 -16.48 -0.27 -1.89
C THR A 111 -16.22 0.39 -0.54
N SER A 112 -17.27 0.89 0.13
CA SER A 112 -17.14 1.46 1.47
C SER A 112 -16.75 0.38 2.48
N VAL A 113 -15.80 0.69 3.37
CA VAL A 113 -15.39 -0.17 4.48
C VAL A 113 -15.46 0.63 5.79
N PRO A 114 -15.49 -0.02 6.96
CA PRO A 114 -15.46 0.69 8.23
C PRO A 114 -14.28 1.66 8.31
N LEU A 115 -14.46 2.80 8.99
CA LEU A 115 -13.37 3.75 9.20
C LEU A 115 -12.26 3.08 10.02
N LEU A 116 -11.03 3.13 9.51
CA LEU A 116 -9.87 2.51 10.11
C LEU A 116 -8.92 3.55 10.67
N ASN A 117 -8.54 3.38 11.93
CA ASN A 117 -7.47 4.11 12.59
C ASN A 117 -6.61 3.09 13.34
N GLY A 118 -5.28 3.13 13.18
CA GLY A 118 -4.35 2.23 13.89
C GLY A 118 -3.72 1.16 13.01
N GLU A 119 -3.61 -0.07 13.52
CA GLU A 119 -2.86 -1.16 12.90
C GLU A 119 -3.73 -2.01 11.96
N ILE A 120 -3.26 -2.17 10.73
CA ILE A 120 -3.90 -2.95 9.67
C ILE A 120 -2.97 -4.11 9.30
N GLY A 121 -3.50 -5.33 9.36
CA GLY A 121 -2.86 -6.51 8.81
C GLY A 121 -3.24 -6.66 7.34
N VAL A 122 -2.25 -6.87 6.47
CA VAL A 122 -2.44 -7.18 5.05
C VAL A 122 -2.02 -8.61 4.82
N TYR A 123 -2.92 -9.40 4.24
CA TYR A 123 -2.70 -10.80 3.90
C TYR A 123 -2.76 -10.98 2.38
N LEU A 124 -1.80 -11.72 1.85
CA LEU A 124 -1.70 -12.12 0.46
C LEU A 124 -1.59 -13.64 0.38
N ASP A 125 -2.46 -14.27 -0.40
CA ASP A 125 -2.30 -15.65 -0.86
C ASP A 125 -2.15 -15.63 -2.38
N TYR A 126 -0.91 -15.77 -2.86
CA TYR A 126 -0.61 -15.58 -4.27
C TYR A 126 -1.27 -16.67 -5.14
N GLU A 127 -1.23 -17.93 -4.68
CA GLU A 127 -1.72 -19.08 -5.44
C GLU A 127 -3.22 -19.04 -5.70
N VAL A 128 -4.03 -18.58 -4.72
CA VAL A 128 -5.49 -18.49 -4.87
C VAL A 128 -5.98 -17.08 -5.18
N GLY A 129 -5.08 -16.11 -5.35
CA GLY A 129 -5.45 -14.73 -5.69
C GLY A 129 -6.11 -13.97 -4.54
N GLU A 130 -5.86 -14.34 -3.28
CA GLU A 130 -6.49 -13.65 -2.15
C GLU A 130 -5.69 -12.43 -1.72
N VAL A 131 -6.38 -11.29 -1.57
CA VAL A 131 -5.89 -10.14 -0.82
C VAL A 131 -6.93 -9.76 0.21
N SER A 132 -6.56 -9.81 1.49
CA SER A 132 -7.47 -9.53 2.61
C SER A 132 -6.83 -8.65 3.68
N PHE A 133 -7.68 -7.91 4.39
CA PHE A 133 -7.29 -6.88 5.35
C PHE A 133 -7.94 -7.16 6.69
N TYR A 134 -7.19 -6.94 7.77
CA TYR A 134 -7.59 -7.25 9.14
C TYR A 134 -7.29 -6.07 10.06
N ALA A 135 -8.18 -5.81 11.01
CA ALA A 135 -7.89 -4.92 12.13
C ALA A 135 -7.08 -5.72 13.16
N VAL A 136 -5.81 -5.39 13.37
CA VAL A 136 -4.88 -6.22 14.18
C VAL A 136 -5.38 -6.36 15.62
N GLY A 137 -5.80 -5.26 16.24
CA GLY A 137 -6.25 -5.26 17.63
C GLY A 137 -7.50 -6.11 17.90
N SER A 138 -8.50 -6.07 17.02
CA SER A 138 -9.73 -6.87 17.16
C SER A 138 -9.66 -8.24 16.47
N ARG A 139 -8.63 -8.46 15.65
CA ARG A 139 -8.47 -9.62 14.75
C ARG A 139 -9.66 -9.84 13.82
N GLN A 140 -10.45 -8.80 13.58
CA GLN A 140 -11.59 -8.87 12.68
C GLN A 140 -11.14 -8.57 11.27
N ARG A 141 -11.69 -9.34 10.33
CA ARG A 141 -11.52 -9.07 8.91
C ARG A 141 -12.29 -7.80 8.53
N ILE A 142 -11.59 -6.88 7.88
CA ILE A 142 -12.14 -5.63 7.36
C ILE A 142 -12.73 -5.87 5.98
N PHE A 143 -11.93 -6.47 5.09
CA PHE A 143 -12.30 -6.65 3.69
C PHE A 143 -11.50 -7.79 3.05
N THR A 144 -12.11 -8.53 2.12
CA THR A 144 -11.42 -9.44 1.21
C THR A 144 -11.81 -9.04 -0.21
N PHE A 145 -10.83 -8.85 -1.07
CA PHE A 145 -11.09 -8.58 -2.48
C PHE A 145 -11.65 -9.83 -3.19
N PRO A 146 -12.45 -9.67 -4.24
CA PRO A 146 -12.70 -10.75 -5.19
C PRO A 146 -11.36 -11.34 -5.67
N VAL A 147 -11.36 -12.64 -5.95
CA VAL A 147 -10.15 -13.37 -6.37
C VAL A 147 -9.42 -12.61 -7.46
N ALA A 148 -8.19 -12.22 -7.14
CA ALA A 148 -7.31 -11.47 -8.00
C ALA A 148 -6.64 -12.41 -9.00
N SER A 149 -6.59 -12.01 -10.27
CA SER A 149 -5.60 -12.56 -11.19
C SER A 149 -4.36 -11.69 -11.09
N PHE A 150 -3.22 -12.25 -10.66
CA PHE A 150 -1.92 -11.56 -10.72
C PHE A 150 -1.23 -11.71 -12.08
N SER A 151 -1.81 -12.48 -13.01
CA SER A 151 -1.29 -12.69 -14.37
C SER A 151 0.16 -13.21 -14.43
N GLY A 152 0.62 -13.87 -13.36
CA GLY A 152 2.01 -14.34 -13.23
C GLY A 152 3.02 -13.23 -12.88
N GLU A 153 2.55 -12.01 -12.65
CA GLU A 153 3.41 -10.87 -12.33
C GLU A 153 3.79 -10.87 -10.85
N ARG A 154 4.98 -10.33 -10.57
CA ARG A 154 5.37 -10.03 -9.19
C ARG A 154 4.43 -8.96 -8.63
N VAL A 155 4.05 -9.14 -7.37
CA VAL A 155 3.27 -8.15 -6.62
C VAL A 155 4.06 -7.62 -5.44
N PHE A 156 3.86 -6.36 -5.09
CA PHE A 156 4.58 -5.66 -4.04
C PHE A 156 3.62 -5.11 -2.99
N PRO A 157 4.03 -5.04 -1.71
CA PRO A 157 3.38 -4.15 -0.75
C PRO A 157 3.33 -2.73 -1.32
N TYR A 158 2.18 -2.07 -1.19
CA TYR A 158 1.91 -0.74 -1.73
C TYR A 158 1.48 0.21 -0.62
N PHE A 159 2.02 1.42 -0.64
CA PHE A 159 1.77 2.44 0.37
C PHE A 159 1.62 3.84 -0.25
N CYS A 160 0.78 4.68 0.36
CA CYS A 160 0.72 6.11 0.08
C CYS A 160 0.53 6.91 1.37
N VAL A 161 1.25 8.03 1.49
CA VAL A 161 1.27 8.86 2.70
C VAL A 161 0.96 10.33 2.38
N LEU A 162 -0.30 10.71 2.10
CA LEU A 162 -0.67 12.12 1.90
C LEU A 162 -1.22 12.73 3.20
N LEU A 163 -0.55 13.74 3.79
CA LEU A 163 -0.93 14.27 5.11
C LEU A 163 -1.10 13.16 6.17
N SER A 164 -0.20 12.18 6.13
CA SER A 164 -0.25 10.96 6.94
C SER A 164 1.14 10.36 7.12
N THR A 165 1.19 9.34 7.96
CA THR A 165 2.37 8.51 8.24
C THR A 165 1.94 7.04 8.27
N ILE A 166 2.82 6.17 7.78
CA ILE A 166 2.70 4.72 7.95
C ILE A 166 3.98 4.18 8.59
N LYS A 167 3.82 3.16 9.44
CA LYS A 167 4.92 2.45 10.10
C LYS A 167 4.70 0.95 10.01
N LEU A 168 5.68 0.24 9.45
CA LEU A 168 5.72 -1.21 9.37
C LEU A 168 6.22 -1.80 10.68
N SER A 169 5.64 -2.95 11.07
CA SER A 169 6.12 -3.74 12.21
C SER A 169 7.32 -4.61 11.86
#